data_AF-A0A357MYJ6-F1
#
_entry.id   AF-A0A357MYJ6-F1
#
_cell.length_a   1.000
_cell.length_b   1.000
_cell.length_c   1.000
_cell.angle_alpha   90.00
_cell.angle_beta   90.00
_cell.angle_gamma   90.00
#
_symmetry.space_group_name_H-M   'P 1'
#
loop_
_entity.id
_entity.type
_entity.pdbx_description
1 polymer ?
#
loop_
_entity_poly.entity_id
_entity_poly.type
_entity_poly.pdbx_seq_one_letter_code
_entity_poly.pdbx_strand_id
1 'polypeptide(L)'
;MTTPVSFRILRISALLRANGNLEGVESVICRCQACGDTSKLSRGLGLEDLPNGVQLTCPTCHQFADVPTPQIWAEWAEQLRRDRMLVRAGIDPRDLYGP
;
A
#
# COMPACT_ATOMS: atom_id res chain seq x y z
N MET A 1 -14.77 -15.99 -6.42
CA MET A 1 -15.08 -14.54 -6.46
C MET A 1 -13.77 -13.81 -6.74
N THR A 2 -13.59 -13.30 -7.95
CA THR A 2 -12.42 -12.50 -8.33
C THR A 2 -12.66 -11.06 -7.90
N THR A 3 -12.02 -10.64 -6.82
CA THR A 3 -12.04 -9.24 -6.38
C THR A 3 -11.48 -8.38 -7.52
N PRO A 4 -12.20 -7.37 -8.04
CA PRO A 4 -11.61 -6.47 -9.00
C PRO A 4 -10.45 -5.76 -8.29
N VAL A 5 -9.23 -5.99 -8.79
CA VAL A 5 -8.01 -5.36 -8.28
C VAL A 5 -8.05 -3.90 -8.74
N SER A 6 -8.94 -3.09 -8.16
CA SER A 6 -9.15 -1.69 -8.55
C SER A 6 -7.93 -0.82 -8.25
N PHE A 7 -7.03 -1.31 -7.41
CA PHE A 7 -5.78 -0.66 -7.06
C PHE A 7 -4.62 -1.64 -7.17
N ARG A 8 -3.58 -1.21 -7.88
CA ARG A 8 -2.27 -1.87 -7.84
C ARG A 8 -1.44 -1.18 -6.76
N ILE A 9 -1.19 -1.89 -5.66
CA ILE A 9 -0.30 -1.40 -4.59
C ILE A 9 1.13 -1.36 -5.13
N LEU A 10 1.79 -0.22 -4.94
CA LEU A 10 3.18 0.01 -5.34
C LEU A 10 4.09 0.03 -4.11
N ARG A 11 3.64 0.69 -3.04
CA ARG A 11 4.37 0.77 -1.78
C ARG A 11 3.42 0.87 -0.58
N ILE A 12 3.75 0.17 0.49
CA ILE A 12 3.10 0.25 1.80
C ILE A 12 4.12 0.84 2.78
N SER A 13 3.72 1.93 3.42
CA SER A 13 4.36 2.44 4.63
C SER A 13 3.59 1.90 5.83
N ALA A 14 4.24 1.01 6.58
CA ALA A 14 3.63 0.35 7.73
C ALA A 14 3.83 1.18 9.01
N LEU A 15 2.79 1.25 9.84
CA LEU A 15 2.95 1.58 11.25
C LEU A 15 3.44 0.31 11.95
N LEU A 16 4.57 0.42 12.64
CA LEU A 16 5.18 -0.69 13.35
C LEU A 16 5.08 -0.46 14.85
N ARG A 17 4.72 -1.52 15.57
CA ARG A 17 4.89 -1.58 17.02
C ARG A 17 6.38 -1.59 17.35
N ALA A 18 6.72 -1.27 18.60
CA ALA A 18 8.10 -1.30 19.09
C ALA A 18 8.80 -2.66 18.93
N ASN A 19 8.03 -3.76 18.86
CA ASN A 19 8.55 -5.11 18.61
C ASN A 19 8.74 -5.44 17.12
N GLY A 20 8.52 -4.48 16.22
CA GLY A 20 8.66 -4.65 14.77
C GLY A 20 7.44 -5.30 14.08
N ASN A 21 6.38 -5.63 14.82
CA ASN A 21 5.14 -6.14 14.21
C ASN A 21 4.33 -5.02 13.58
N LEU A 22 3.64 -5.33 12.49
CA LEU A 22 2.75 -4.41 11.83
C LEU A 22 1.56 -4.06 12.75
N GLU A 23 1.46 -2.78 13.12
CA GLU A 23 0.33 -2.22 13.84
C GLU A 23 -0.81 -1.86 12.88
N GLY A 24 -0.44 -1.36 11.70
CA GLY A 24 -1.38 -0.95 10.67
C GLY A 24 -0.67 -0.35 9.48
N VAL A 25 -1.44 0.32 8.63
CA VAL A 25 -0.93 1.02 7.45
C VAL A 25 -0.93 2.52 7.74
N GLU A 26 0.22 3.17 7.53
CA GLU A 26 0.36 4.62 7.62
C GLU A 26 -0.09 5.27 6.31
N SER A 27 0.46 4.76 5.20
CA SER A 27 0.12 5.20 3.85
C SER A 27 0.37 4.11 2.81
N VAL A 28 -0.31 4.21 1.68
CA VAL A 28 -0.17 3.33 0.52
C VAL A 28 0.03 4.18 -0.73
N ILE A 29 1.12 3.94 -1.46
CA ILE A 29 1.25 4.42 -2.83
C ILE A 29 0.64 3.35 -3.72
N CYS A 30 -0.36 3.73 -4.51
CA CYS A 30 -1.05 2.81 -5.40
C CYS A 30 -1.45 3.47 -6.71
N ARG A 31 -1.63 2.65 -7.73
CA ARG A 31 -2.19 3.05 -9.02
C ARG A 31 -3.62 2.57 -9.14
N CYS A 32 -4.56 3.50 -9.27
CA CYS A 32 -5.95 3.20 -9.58
C CYS A 32 -6.03 2.57 -10.98
N GLN A 33 -6.58 1.36 -11.07
CA GLN A 33 -6.77 0.67 -12.35
C GLN A 33 -7.95 1.23 -13.16
N ALA A 34 -8.84 1.99 -12.53
CA ALA A 34 -10.00 2.59 -13.20
C ALA A 34 -9.63 3.86 -14.00
N CYS A 35 -8.87 4.79 -13.40
CA CYS A 35 -8.49 6.05 -14.06
C CYS A 35 -6.99 6.16 -14.38
N GLY A 36 -6.17 5.21 -13.92
CA GLY A 36 -4.72 5.20 -14.14
C GLY A 36 -3.93 6.09 -13.19
N ASP A 37 -4.59 6.89 -12.35
CA ASP A 37 -3.97 7.81 -11.40
C ASP A 37 -3.08 7.08 -10.38
N THR A 38 -1.93 7.65 -10.07
CA THR A 38 -1.01 7.14 -9.05
C THR A 38 -0.95 8.14 -7.91
N SER A 39 -1.43 7.70 -6.76
CA SER A 39 -1.63 8.56 -5.59
C SER A 39 -1.11 7.89 -4.33
N LYS A 40 -0.61 8.72 -3.40
CA LYS A 40 -0.31 8.32 -2.03
C LYS A 40 -1.54 8.53 -1.17
N LEU A 41 -2.09 7.43 -0.66
CA LEU A 41 -3.25 7.40 0.20
C LEU A 41 -2.80 7.31 1.66
N SER A 42 -3.38 8.13 2.53
CA SER A 42 -3.13 8.11 3.97
C SER A 42 -4.44 8.27 4.72
N ARG A 43 -4.46 8.06 6.04
CA ARG A 43 -5.71 8.14 6.83
C ARG A 43 -6.45 9.44 6.57
N GLY A 44 -7.73 9.34 6.22
CA GLY A 44 -8.59 10.50 5.86
C GLY A 44 -8.32 11.09 4.48
N LEU A 45 -7.34 10.57 3.74
CA LEU A 45 -6.97 10.95 2.37
C LEU A 45 -6.95 9.69 1.49
N GLY A 46 -8.12 9.08 1.33
CA GLY A 46 -8.31 7.90 0.50
C GLY A 46 -7.81 6.58 1.10
N LEU A 47 -7.41 6.56 2.38
CA LEU A 47 -7.18 5.34 3.15
C LEU A 47 -8.05 5.38 4.40
N GLU A 48 -8.83 4.31 4.62
CA GLU A 48 -9.63 4.13 5.83
C GLU A 48 -9.37 2.74 6.44
N ASP A 49 -9.24 2.67 7.77
CA ASP A 49 -9.08 1.39 8.46
C ASP A 49 -10.42 0.67 8.54
N LEU A 50 -10.43 -0.61 8.19
CA LEU A 50 -11.56 -1.52 8.37
C LEU A 50 -11.21 -2.57 9.45
N PRO A 51 -12.21 -3.21 10.09
CA PRO A 51 -11.94 -4.24 11.10
C PRO A 51 -11.00 -5.36 10.63
N ASN A 52 -11.03 -5.70 9.34
CA ASN A 52 -10.25 -6.81 8.74
C ASN A 52 -9.40 -6.36 7.54
N GLY A 53 -9.06 -5.08 7.44
CA GLY A 53 -8.29 -4.57 6.30
C GLY A 53 -8.26 -3.06 6.23
N VAL A 54 -8.14 -2.54 5.01
CA VAL A 54 -8.24 -1.12 4.72
C VAL A 54 -9.11 -0.91 3.50
N GLN A 55 -9.82 0.21 3.44
CA GLN A 55 -10.43 0.69 2.21
C GLN A 55 -9.49 1.68 1.54
N LEU A 56 -9.26 1.50 0.24
CA LEU A 56 -8.55 2.44 -0.61
C LEU A 56 -9.55 3.16 -1.50
N THR A 57 -9.49 4.48 -1.54
CA THR A 57 -10.36 5.33 -2.37
C THR A 57 -9.50 6.25 -3.22
N CYS A 58 -9.74 6.24 -4.52
CA CYS A 58 -9.01 7.07 -5.47
C CYS A 58 -9.45 8.53 -5.31
N PRO A 59 -8.52 9.49 -5.10
CA PRO A 59 -8.88 10.89 -4.96
C PRO A 59 -9.42 11.51 -6.26
N THR A 60 -9.12 10.90 -7.42
CA THR A 60 -9.45 11.43 -8.75
C THR A 60 -10.82 10.94 -9.25
N CYS A 61 -11.07 9.63 -9.21
CA CYS A 61 -12.30 9.04 -9.76
C CYS A 61 -13.24 8.46 -8.70
N HIS A 62 -12.87 8.54 -7.41
CA HIS A 62 -13.64 8.04 -6.27
C HIS A 62 -13.96 6.54 -6.29
N GLN A 63 -13.36 5.77 -7.20
CA GLN A 63 -13.40 4.32 -7.14
C GLN A 63 -12.78 3.87 -5.82
N PHE A 64 -13.38 2.89 -5.17
CA PHE A 64 -12.88 2.33 -3.93
C PHE A 64 -12.74 0.81 -3.99
N ALA A 65 -11.90 0.26 -3.13
CA ALA A 65 -11.78 -1.18 -2.91
C ALA A 65 -11.28 -1.49 -1.50
N ASP A 66 -11.85 -2.54 -0.93
CA ASP A 66 -11.41 -3.08 0.36
C ASP A 66 -10.26 -4.06 0.12
N VAL A 67 -9.18 -3.89 0.86
CA VAL A 67 -7.99 -4.75 0.84
C VAL A 67 -7.88 -5.45 2.19
N PRO A 68 -8.06 -6.78 2.25
CA PRO A 68 -7.98 -7.53 3.49
C PRO A 68 -6.58 -7.45 4.14
N THR A 69 -6.53 -7.47 5.47
CA THR A 69 -5.27 -7.47 6.24
C THR A 69 -4.28 -8.55 5.78
N PRO A 70 -4.67 -9.81 5.53
CA PRO A 70 -3.74 -10.82 5.04
C PRO A 70 -3.09 -10.45 3.70
N GLN A 71 -3.82 -9.77 2.81
CA GLN A 71 -3.30 -9.31 1.53
C GLN A 71 -2.31 -8.15 1.72
N ILE A 72 -2.65 -7.16 2.56
CA ILE A 72 -1.72 -6.07 2.93
C ILE A 72 -0.42 -6.64 3.49
N TRP A 73 -0.49 -7.63 4.38
CA TRP A 73 0.69 -8.25 4.97
C TRP A 73 1.54 -9.00 3.95
N ALA A 74 0.91 -9.75 3.05
CA ALA A 74 1.62 -10.47 1.99
C ALA A 74 2.36 -9.49 1.05
N GLU A 75 1.69 -8.43 0.61
CA GLU A 75 2.28 -7.39 -0.24
C GLU A 75 3.43 -6.65 0.48
N TRP A 76 3.26 -6.34 1.76
CA TRP A 76 4.32 -5.68 2.55
C TRP A 76 5.53 -6.59 2.78
N ALA A 77 5.33 -7.86 3.09
CA ALA A 77 6.42 -8.82 3.25
C ALA A 77 7.23 -8.99 1.95
N GLU A 78 6.54 -9.06 0.81
CA GLU A 78 7.16 -9.13 -0.50
C GLU A 78 7.88 -7.82 -0.87
N GLN A 79 7.32 -6.66 -0.51
CA GLN A 79 8.01 -5.37 -0.61
C GLN A 79 9.31 -5.38 0.18
N LEU A 80 9.29 -5.80 1.46
CA LEU A 80 10.51 -5.88 2.28
C LEU A 80 11.57 -6.81 1.66
N ARG A 81 11.14 -7.91 1.03
CA ARG A 81 12.05 -8.81 0.31
C ARG A 81 12.72 -8.11 -0.86
N ARG A 82 11.97 -7.34 -1.66
CA ARG A 82 12.47 -6.54 -2.79
C ARG A 82 13.38 -5.40 -2.32
N ASP A 83 12.96 -4.68 -1.29
CA ASP A 83 13.71 -3.57 -0.68
C ASP A 83 15.09 -4.08 -0.21
N ARG A 84 15.16 -5.26 0.43
CA ARG A 84 16.44 -5.89 0.81
C ARG A 84 17.35 -6.19 -0.38
N MET A 85 16.80 -6.59 -1.53
CA MET A 85 17.59 -6.83 -2.74
C MET A 85 18.13 -5.52 -3.34
N LEU A 86 17.32 -4.47 -3.37
CA LEU A 86 17.69 -3.14 -3.87
C LEU A 86 18.79 -2.51 -3.01
N VAL A 87 18.64 -2.57 -1.68
CA VAL A 87 19.66 -2.06 -0.74
C VAL A 87 20.99 -2.78 -0.93
N ARG A 88 20.98 -4.10 -1.17
CA ARG A 88 22.21 -4.86 -1.49
C ARG A 88 22.87 -4.42 -2.80
N ALA A 89 22.09 -3.89 -3.74
CA ALA A 89 22.58 -3.31 -4.98
C ALA A 89 22.97 -1.82 -4.84
N GLY A 90 22.89 -1.23 -3.64
CA GLY A 90 23.19 0.17 -3.40
C GLY A 90 22.08 1.15 -3.82
N ILE A 91 20.85 0.65 -4.02
CA ILE A 91 19.69 1.45 -4.42
C ILE A 91 18.79 1.67 -3.20
N ASP A 92 18.45 2.92 -2.87
CA ASP A 92 17.41 3.20 -1.86
C ASP A 92 16.02 2.93 -2.49
N PRO A 93 15.24 1.97 -1.96
CA PRO A 93 13.93 1.66 -2.51
C PRO A 93 12.94 2.84 -2.49
N ARG A 94 13.17 3.82 -1.62
CA ARG A 94 12.34 5.04 -1.54
C ARG A 94 12.52 5.94 -2.74
N ASP A 95 13.65 5.88 -3.43
CA ASP A 95 13.91 6.68 -4.63
C ASP A 95 13.10 6.19 -5.84
N LEU A 96 12.55 4.96 -5.78
CA LEU A 96 11.78 4.35 -6.88
C LEU A 96 10.33 4.82 -6.96
N TYR A 97 9.82 5.41 -5.89
CA TYR A 97 8.44 5.88 -5.78
C TYR A 97 8.56 7.32 -5.30
N GLY A 98 8.41 8.27 -6.25
CA GLY A 98 8.67 9.70 -6.04
C GLY A 98 7.99 10.32 -4.82
N PRO A 99 8.24 11.61 -4.54
CA PRO A 99 7.76 12.29 -3.33
C PRO A 99 6.25 12.15 -3.08
#